data_AF-A0A7J2J8W7-F1
#
_entry.id   AF-A0A7J2J8W7-F1
#
_cell.length_a   1.000
_cell.length_b   1.000
_cell.length_c   1.000
_cell.angle_alpha   90.00
_cell.angle_beta   90.00
_cell.angle_gamma   90.00
#
_symmetry.space_group_name_H-M   'P 1'
#
loop_
_entity.id
_entity.type
_entity.pdbx_description
1 polymer ?
#
loop_
_entity_poly.entity_id
_entity_poly.type
_entity_poly.pdbx_seq_one_letter_code
_entity_poly.pdbx_strand_id
1 'polypeptide(L)'
;MVEDLEESLRAFLEKGKEWERKPTNIPGVFILKLPSYKGLSRRLSVEVNPVDASGNPTKRRGLVIRDVVELKELRRIISEEKLEKLMASIDRINPPPKGKPAAKKEADIIEV
;
A
#
# COMPACT_ATOMS: atom_id res chain seq x y z
N MET A 1 7.93 20.26 -11.09
CA MET A 1 6.90 19.31 -10.62
C MET A 1 7.45 18.22 -9.69
N VAL A 2 8.75 17.91 -9.66
CA VAL A 2 9.34 16.99 -8.65
C VAL A 2 9.54 17.67 -7.29
N GLU A 3 9.85 18.97 -7.29
CA GLU A 3 10.05 19.75 -6.06
C GLU A 3 8.77 19.82 -5.20
N ASP A 4 7.61 19.93 -5.82
CA ASP A 4 6.30 19.99 -5.14
C ASP A 4 5.94 18.67 -4.42
N LEU A 5 6.25 17.54 -5.06
CA LEU A 5 6.08 16.22 -4.45
C LEU A 5 7.02 16.01 -3.26
N GLU A 6 8.30 16.33 -3.40
CA GLU A 6 9.24 16.22 -2.29
C GLU A 6 8.86 17.11 -1.11
N GLU A 7 8.38 18.33 -1.36
CA GLU A 7 7.92 19.24 -0.33
C GLU A 7 6.68 18.68 0.40
N SER A 8 5.70 18.16 -0.35
CA SER A 8 4.52 17.50 0.21
C SER A 8 4.88 16.28 1.07
N LEU A 9 5.85 15.47 0.62
CA LEU A 9 6.36 14.32 1.37
C LEU A 9 7.12 14.75 2.63
N ARG A 10 7.96 15.79 2.55
CA ARG A 10 8.66 16.34 3.72
C ARG A 10 7.66 16.88 4.76
N ALA A 11 6.68 17.65 4.32
CA ALA A 11 5.62 18.16 5.18
C ALA A 11 4.86 17.03 5.86
N PHE A 12 4.58 15.93 5.15
CA PHE A 12 3.93 14.76 5.74
C PHE A 12 4.84 14.02 6.74
N LEU A 13 6.11 13.83 6.39
CA LEU A 13 7.11 13.23 7.28
C LEU A 13 7.27 14.01 8.59
N GLU A 14 7.18 15.33 8.56
CA GLU A 14 7.29 16.18 9.75
C GLU A 14 5.98 16.22 10.53
N LYS A 15 4.87 16.57 9.88
CA LYS A 15 3.60 16.94 10.53
C LYS A 15 2.62 15.78 10.71
N GLY A 16 2.77 14.69 9.96
CA GLY A 16 1.87 13.54 10.06
C GLY A 16 1.92 12.83 11.41
N LYS A 17 0.88 12.11 11.79
CA LYS A 17 0.87 11.25 12.97
C LYS A 17 1.62 9.96 12.69
N GLU A 18 2.07 9.29 13.75
CA GLU A 18 2.63 7.94 13.62
C GLU A 18 1.56 6.98 13.13
N TRP A 19 1.93 6.11 12.17
CA TRP A 19 1.01 5.24 11.44
C TRP A 19 -0.05 5.97 10.60
N GLU A 20 0.09 7.28 10.39
CA GLU A 20 -0.79 8.00 9.48
C GLU A 20 -0.59 7.50 8.06
N ARG A 21 -1.69 7.29 7.35
CA ARG A 21 -1.77 6.76 5.99
C ARG A 21 -2.50 7.77 5.12
N LYS A 22 -1.88 8.16 4.00
CA LYS A 22 -2.46 9.09 3.03
C LYS A 22 -2.58 8.44 1.65
N PRO A 23 -3.73 8.51 0.96
CA PRO A 23 -3.87 7.97 -0.39
C PRO A 23 -3.11 8.81 -1.41
N THR A 24 -2.74 8.19 -2.52
CA THR A 24 -2.21 8.90 -3.68
C THR A 24 -3.19 8.88 -4.86
N ASN A 25 -2.89 9.62 -5.92
CA ASN A 25 -3.60 9.59 -7.20
C ASN A 25 -3.50 8.21 -7.92
N ILE A 26 -2.65 7.29 -7.45
CA ILE A 26 -2.59 5.90 -7.93
C ILE A 26 -3.50 5.03 -7.05
N PRO A 27 -4.60 4.49 -7.57
CA PRO A 27 -5.51 3.66 -6.79
C PRO A 27 -4.78 2.46 -6.17
N GLY A 28 -4.93 2.31 -4.85
CA GLY A 28 -4.29 1.24 -4.10
C GLY A 28 -2.89 1.53 -3.61
N VAL A 29 -2.37 2.74 -3.87
CA VAL A 29 -1.09 3.21 -3.34
C VAL A 29 -1.33 4.24 -2.26
N PHE A 30 -0.66 4.06 -1.13
CA PHE A 30 -0.77 4.93 0.03
C PHE A 30 0.60 5.23 0.58
N ILE A 31 0.82 6.45 1.05
CA ILE A 31 2.02 6.85 1.78
C ILE A 31 1.74 6.63 3.27
N LEU A 32 2.62 5.87 3.94
CA LEU A 32 2.52 5.52 5.34
C LEU A 32 3.67 6.15 6.12
N LYS A 33 3.35 6.91 7.19
CA LYS A 33 4.36 7.43 8.12
C LYS A 33 4.63 6.39 9.22
N LEU A 34 5.83 5.81 9.21
CA LEU A 34 6.25 4.86 10.24
C LEU A 34 6.75 5.61 11.48
N PRO A 35 6.47 5.09 12.70
CA PRO A 35 7.03 5.64 13.93
C PRO A 35 8.55 5.48 13.96
N SER A 36 9.21 6.30 14.76
CA SER A 36 10.59 6.03 15.16
C SER A 36 10.62 4.81 16.09
N TYR A 37 11.47 3.83 15.81
CA TYR A 37 11.55 2.60 16.62
C TYR A 37 12.97 2.05 16.68
N LYS A 38 13.42 1.66 17.87
CA LYS A 38 14.72 1.01 18.13
C LYS A 38 15.91 1.67 17.40
N GLY A 39 16.04 2.99 17.51
CA GLY A 39 17.15 3.74 16.89
C GLY A 39 16.95 4.09 15.41
N LEU A 40 15.81 3.74 14.80
CA LEU A 40 15.48 4.12 13.44
C LEU A 40 14.69 5.43 13.44
N SER A 41 15.15 6.39 12.63
CA SER A 41 14.49 7.67 12.40
C SER A 41 13.08 7.49 11.82
N ARG A 42 12.23 8.50 12.03
CA ARG A 42 10.93 8.60 11.36
C ARG A 42 11.14 8.52 9.85
N ARG A 43 10.29 7.77 9.15
CA ARG A 43 10.41 7.55 7.71
C ARG A 43 9.05 7.32 7.09
N LEU A 44 8.97 7.61 5.80
CA LEU A 44 7.84 7.25 4.97
C LEU A 44 8.07 5.87 4.35
N SER A 45 6.98 5.21 3.99
CA SER A 45 6.96 3.97 3.22
C SER A 45 5.72 3.98 2.33
N VAL A 46 5.68 3.13 1.33
CA VAL A 46 4.52 2.95 0.45
C VAL A 46 3.78 1.69 0.85
N GLU A 47 2.47 1.79 1.05
CA GLU A 47 1.61 0.62 1.16
C GLU A 47 0.88 0.40 -0.17
N VAL A 48 1.02 -0.81 -0.73
CA VAL A 48 0.24 -1.26 -1.89
C VAL A 48 -0.86 -2.19 -1.40
N ASN A 49 -2.11 -1.79 -1.58
CA ASN A 49 -3.28 -2.56 -1.19
C ASN A 49 -4.28 -2.59 -2.36
N PRO A 50 -4.74 -3.77 -2.81
CA PRO A 50 -5.82 -3.85 -3.78
C PRO A 50 -7.01 -2.99 -3.34
N VAL A 51 -7.58 -2.25 -4.29
CA VAL A 51 -8.79 -1.46 -4.08
C VAL A 51 -9.98 -2.12 -4.75
N ASP A 52 -11.18 -1.86 -4.23
CA ASP A 52 -12.42 -2.23 -4.90
C ASP A 52 -12.70 -1.30 -6.11
N ALA A 53 -13.79 -1.59 -6.84
CA ALA A 53 -14.21 -0.80 -8.01
C ALA A 53 -14.52 0.68 -7.68
N SER A 54 -14.62 1.04 -6.39
CA SER A 54 -14.84 2.40 -5.91
C SER A 54 -13.55 3.04 -5.38
N GLY A 55 -12.39 2.42 -5.61
CA GLY A 55 -11.08 2.92 -5.16
C GLY A 55 -10.83 2.73 -3.67
N ASN A 56 -11.72 2.06 -2.93
CA ASN A 56 -11.53 1.86 -1.49
C ASN A 56 -10.57 0.69 -1.26
N PRO A 57 -9.53 0.86 -0.42
CA PRO A 57 -8.63 -0.23 -0.09
C PRO A 57 -9.41 -1.39 0.52
N THR A 58 -9.15 -2.60 0.02
CA THR A 58 -9.77 -3.80 0.57
C THR A 58 -9.39 -3.94 2.04
N LYS A 59 -10.23 -4.60 2.86
CA LYS A 59 -9.92 -4.93 4.27
C LYS A 59 -8.73 -5.89 4.42
N ARG A 60 -8.02 -6.20 3.33
CA ARG A 60 -6.84 -7.05 3.31
C ARG A 60 -5.63 -6.24 3.77
N ARG A 61 -4.63 -6.95 4.28
CA ARG A 61 -3.37 -6.36 4.67
C ARG A 61 -2.61 -5.95 3.40
N GLY A 62 -2.33 -4.66 3.24
CA GLY A 62 -1.47 -4.14 2.19
C GLY A 62 -0.01 -4.54 2.38
N LEU A 63 0.75 -4.52 1.29
CA LEU A 63 2.19 -4.74 1.27
C LEU A 63 2.90 -3.41 1.54
N VAL A 64 3.61 -3.31 2.66
CA VAL A 64 4.40 -2.12 3.00
C VAL A 64 5.80 -2.28 2.41
N ILE A 65 6.20 -1.33 1.57
CA ILE A 65 7.45 -1.28 0.81
C ILE A 65 8.21 -0.02 1.24
N ARG A 66 9.45 -0.19 1.68
CA ARG A 66 10.25 0.84 2.34
C ARG A 66 11.17 1.58 1.40
N ASP A 67 11.61 0.91 0.33
CA ASP A 67 12.53 1.47 -0.65
C ASP A 67 12.38 0.84 -2.03
N VAL A 68 13.09 1.42 -3.00
CA VAL A 68 13.03 1.02 -4.41
C VAL A 68 13.67 -0.35 -4.66
N VAL A 69 14.62 -0.79 -3.81
CA VAL A 69 15.24 -2.12 -3.94
C VAL A 69 14.22 -3.18 -3.57
N GLU A 70 13.57 -3.02 -2.42
CA GLU A 70 12.48 -3.89 -1.96
C GLU A 70 11.34 -3.93 -2.99
N LEU A 71 10.96 -2.79 -3.58
CA LEU A 71 9.95 -2.74 -4.65
C LEU A 71 10.33 -3.63 -5.85
N LYS A 72 11.58 -3.55 -6.31
CA LYS A 72 12.07 -4.32 -7.46
C LYS A 72 12.10 -5.82 -7.16
N GLU A 73 12.53 -6.20 -5.97
CA GLU A 73 12.56 -7.59 -5.51
C GLU A 73 11.15 -8.18 -5.42
N LEU A 74 10.22 -7.46 -4.78
CA LEU A 74 8.83 -7.87 -4.67
C LEU A 74 8.17 -7.98 -6.05
N ARG A 75 8.41 -7.01 -6.94
CA ARG A 75 7.88 -7.06 -8.32
C ARG A 75 8.36 -8.31 -9.04
N ARG A 76 9.64 -8.68 -8.91
CA ARG A 76 10.18 -9.92 -9.50
C ARG A 76 9.46 -11.14 -8.96
N ILE A 77 9.37 -11.29 -7.64
CA ILE A 77 8.73 -12.44 -6.98
C ILE A 77 7.24 -12.55 -7.37
N ILE A 78 6.51 -11.44 -7.33
CA ILE A 78 5.08 -11.39 -7.64
C ILE A 78 4.82 -11.73 -9.12
N SER A 79 5.74 -11.40 -10.02
CA SER A 79 5.64 -11.71 -11.45
C SER A 79 6.02 -13.15 -11.83
N GLU A 80 6.39 -14.02 -10.87
CA GLU A 80 6.75 -15.40 -11.17
C GLU A 80 5.53 -16.25 -11.55
N GLU A 81 5.55 -16.87 -12.73
CA GLU A 81 4.48 -17.74 -13.23
C GLU A 81 4.19 -18.93 -12.28
N LYS A 82 5.23 -19.43 -11.59
CA LYS A 82 5.07 -20.50 -10.61
C LYS A 82 4.23 -20.07 -9.41
N LEU A 83 4.32 -18.80 -9.01
CA LEU A 83 3.51 -18.25 -7.93
C LEU A 83 2.03 -18.18 -8.35
N GLU A 84 1.75 -17.77 -9.58
CA GLU A 84 0.38 -17.76 -10.11
C GLU A 84 -0.22 -19.17 -10.14
N LYS A 85 0.53 -20.18 -10.62
CA LYS A 85 0.09 -21.58 -10.63
C LYS A 85 -0.19 -22.11 -9.23
N LEU A 86 0.65 -21.75 -8.25
CA LEU A 86 0.45 -22.11 -6.86
C LEU A 86 -0.85 -21.50 -6.31
N MET A 87 -1.06 -20.19 -6.52
CA MET A 87 -2.27 -19.50 -6.07
C MET A 87 -3.54 -20.08 -6.71
N ALA A 88 -3.52 -20.36 -8.01
CA ALA A 88 -4.65 -20.98 -8.69
C ALA A 88 -4.97 -22.39 -8.16
N SER A 89 -3.96 -23.14 -7.72
CA SER A 89 -4.14 -24.46 -7.11
C SER A 89 -4.77 -24.34 -5.72
N ILE A 90 -4.33 -23.35 -4.93
CA ILE A 90 -4.92 -23.04 -3.61
C ILE A 90 -6.39 -22.65 -3.75
N ASP A 91 -6.72 -21.79 -4.71
CA ASP A 91 -8.10 -21.32 -4.93
C ASP A 91 -9.07 -22.46 -5.28
N ARG A 92 -8.59 -23.52 -5.95
CA ARG A 92 -9.40 -24.72 -6.28
C ARG A 92 -9.69 -25.60 -5.08
N ILE A 93 -8.81 -25.60 -4.07
CA ILE A 93 -8.91 -26.46 -2.89
C ILE A 93 -9.68 -25.75 -1.78
N ASN A 94 -9.59 -24.43 -1.70
CA ASN A 94 -10.22 -23.66 -0.65
C ASN A 94 -11.75 -23.65 -0.78
N PRO A 95 -12.49 -23.75 0.34
CA PRO A 95 -13.94 -23.61 0.34
C PRO A 95 -14.35 -22.17 -0.03
N PRO A 96 -15.55 -21.97 -0.62
CA PRO A 96 -16.01 -20.65 -1.04
C PRO A 96 -16.19 -19.69 0.15
N PRO A 97 -15.90 -18.39 -0.03
CA PRO A 97 -16.00 -17.41 1.05
C PRO A 97 -17.46 -17.12 1.45
N LYS A 98 -17.71 -16.94 2.76
CA LYS A 98 -19.02 -16.57 3.33
C LYS A 98 -19.15 -15.03 3.43
N GLY A 99 -19.96 -14.40 2.57
CA GLY A 99 -20.47 -13.02 2.69
C GLY A 99 -19.54 -11.86 2.25
N LYS A 100 -20.09 -10.80 1.63
CA LYS A 100 -19.37 -9.56 1.23
C LYS A 100 -19.74 -8.37 2.14
N PRO A 101 -18.79 -7.61 2.71
CA PRO A 101 -19.08 -6.33 3.36
C PRO A 101 -19.05 -5.14 2.38
N ALA A 102 -19.95 -4.17 2.59
CA ALA A 102 -20.15 -2.94 1.80
C ALA A 102 -19.11 -1.82 2.10
N ALA A 103 -18.88 -0.93 1.13
CA ALA A 103 -17.88 0.14 1.16
C ALA A 103 -18.46 1.53 1.55
N LYS A 104 -17.63 2.41 2.15
CA LYS A 104 -17.94 3.82 2.41
C LYS A 104 -16.70 4.77 2.34
N LYS A 105 -16.91 5.85 1.57
CA LYS A 105 -16.51 7.29 1.59
C LYS A 105 -15.04 7.77 1.51
N GLU A 106 -14.90 8.83 0.69
CA GLU A 106 -13.72 9.52 0.13
C GLU A 106 -12.79 10.21 1.15
N ALA A 107 -11.49 10.29 0.81
CA ALA A 107 -10.41 10.88 1.61
C ALA A 107 -9.46 11.76 0.73
N ASP A 108 -8.77 12.73 1.34
CA ASP A 108 -7.83 13.67 0.69
C ASP A 108 -6.66 12.97 -0.01
N ILE A 109 -6.40 13.32 -1.28
CA ILE A 109 -5.48 12.63 -2.21
C ILE A 109 -4.15 13.38 -2.37
N ILE A 110 -3.02 12.66 -2.34
CA ILE A 110 -1.69 13.18 -2.73
C ILE A 110 -1.41 12.87 -4.21
N GLU A 111 -1.01 13.85 -5.01
CA GLU A 111 -0.59 13.62 -6.39
C GLU A 111 0.85 13.08 -6.42
N VAL A 112 1.07 11.96 -7.13
CA VAL A 112 2.40 11.36 -7.37
C VAL A 112 2.66 11.09 -8.85
#